data_AF-A0A0C3G4N4-F1
#
_entry.id   AF-A0A0C3G4N4-F1
#
_cell.length_a   1.000
_cell.length_b   1.000
_cell.length_c   1.000
_cell.angle_alpha   90.00
_cell.angle_beta   90.00
_cell.angle_gamma   90.00
#
_symmetry.space_group_name_H-M   'P 1'
#
loop_
_entity.id
_entity.type
_entity.pdbx_description
1 polymer ?
#
loop_
_entity_poly.entity_id
_entity_poly.type
_entity_poly.pdbx_seq_one_letter_code
_entity_poly.pdbx_strand_id
1 'polypeptide(L)'
;FLKKNGLNAQKLNLKFASLQQSDNCTEGEIGCISGLFAQCISGQWQTNACSAGTSCFALPLVNGAGTSTVCDSQTDALARIQATGVSGG
;
A
#
# COMPACT_ATOMS: atom_id res chain seq x y z
N PHE A 1 14.20 -6.58 10.72
CA PHE A 1 13.50 -5.62 9.83
C PHE A 1 12.05 -6.03 9.58
N LEU A 2 11.72 -7.33 9.47
CA LEU A 2 10.35 -7.82 9.20
C LEU A 2 9.25 -7.14 10.04
N LYS A 3 9.30 -7.22 11.39
CA LYS A 3 8.30 -6.58 12.26
C LYS A 3 8.15 -5.07 12.01
N LYS A 4 9.25 -4.36 11.77
CA LYS A 4 9.23 -2.93 11.44
C LYS A 4 8.57 -2.69 10.07
N ASN A 5 8.85 -3.53 9.09
CA ASN A 5 8.22 -3.46 7.76
C ASN A 5 6.71 -3.69 7.87
N GLY A 6 6.27 -4.65 8.69
CA GLY A 6 4.85 -4.90 8.95
C GLY A 6 4.14 -3.70 9.56
N LEU A 7 4.70 -3.12 10.62
CA LEU A 7 4.17 -1.89 11.23
C LEU A 7 4.14 -0.71 10.26
N ASN A 8 5.15 -0.58 9.40
CA ASN A 8 5.19 0.46 8.38
C ASN A 8 4.13 0.24 7.29
N ALA A 9 3.92 -1.01 6.87
CA ALA A 9 2.88 -1.37 5.91
C ALA A 9 1.49 -1.02 6.45
N GLN A 10 1.18 -1.38 7.70
CA GLN A 10 -0.07 -1.01 8.37
C GLN A 10 -0.26 0.52 8.42
N LYS A 11 0.77 1.28 8.81
CA LYS A 11 0.72 2.75 8.82
C LYS A 11 0.46 3.34 7.44
N LEU A 12 1.05 2.77 6.39
CA LEU A 12 0.82 3.21 5.01
C LEU A 12 -0.61 2.89 4.56
N ASN A 13 -1.13 1.69 4.85
CA ASN A 13 -2.52 1.34 4.52
C ASN A 13 -3.53 2.26 5.23
N LEU A 14 -3.27 2.61 6.50
CA LEU A 14 -4.07 3.61 7.23
C LEU A 14 -4.01 4.99 6.57
N LYS A 15 -2.82 5.44 6.12
CA LYS A 15 -2.68 6.69 5.37
C LYS A 15 -3.49 6.62 4.06
N PHE A 16 -3.35 5.54 3.31
CA PHE A 16 -4.04 5.33 2.03
C PHE A 16 -5.56 5.33 2.17
N ALA A 17 -6.10 4.79 3.27
CA ALA A 17 -7.54 4.85 3.54
C ALA A 17 -8.09 6.29 3.67
N SER A 18 -7.22 7.27 3.95
CA SER A 18 -7.60 8.69 4.04
C SER A 18 -7.31 9.49 2.76
N LEU A 19 -6.57 8.93 1.81
CA LEU A 19 -6.21 9.62 0.57
C LEU A 19 -7.40 9.68 -0.40
N GLN A 20 -7.57 10.85 -1.01
CA GLN A 20 -8.52 11.11 -2.08
C GLN A 20 -7.77 11.49 -3.35
N GLN A 21 -8.38 11.21 -4.50
CA GLN A 21 -7.79 11.53 -5.80
C GLN A 21 -7.60 13.05 -6.00
N SER A 22 -8.39 13.88 -5.31
CA SER A 22 -8.27 15.34 -5.32
C SER A 22 -7.15 15.90 -4.43
N ASP A 23 -6.50 15.06 -3.62
CA ASP A 23 -5.41 15.52 -2.77
C ASP A 23 -4.19 15.90 -3.61
N ASN A 24 -3.45 16.91 -3.16
CA ASN A 24 -2.13 17.20 -3.73
C ASN A 24 -1.14 16.10 -3.33
N CYS A 25 -0.19 15.80 -4.21
CA CYS A 25 0.85 14.80 -3.97
C CYS A 25 2.22 15.27 -4.45
N THR A 26 3.27 14.61 -3.95
CA THR A 26 4.64 14.87 -4.42
C THR A 26 4.95 13.99 -5.62
N GLU A 27 5.61 14.56 -6.64
CA GLU A 27 5.99 13.83 -7.85
C GLU A 27 6.64 12.47 -7.54
N GLY A 28 6.15 11.41 -8.18
CA GLY A 28 6.67 10.05 -7.99
C GLY A 28 6.20 9.35 -6.71
N GLU A 29 5.40 9.98 -5.85
CA GLU A 29 4.75 9.27 -4.74
C GLU A 29 3.83 8.17 -5.27
N ILE A 30 3.80 7.05 -4.55
CA ILE A 30 2.95 5.89 -4.83
C ILE A 30 2.05 5.66 -3.64
N GLY A 31 0.76 5.42 -3.91
CA GLY A 31 -0.22 5.14 -2.88
C GLY A 31 -1.35 4.24 -3.36
N CYS A 32 -2.33 4.06 -2.50
CA CYS A 32 -3.58 3.42 -2.84
C CYS A 32 -4.72 4.40 -2.57
N ILE A 33 -5.63 4.58 -3.54
CA ILE A 33 -6.83 5.44 -3.38
C ILE A 33 -8.04 4.59 -3.66
N SER A 34 -8.90 4.38 -2.67
CA SER A 34 -10.08 3.51 -2.77
C SER A 34 -9.78 2.12 -3.34
N GLY A 35 -8.63 1.54 -2.99
CA GLY A 35 -8.18 0.23 -3.47
C GLY A 35 -7.56 0.23 -4.88
N LEU A 36 -7.48 1.37 -5.56
CA LEU A 36 -6.80 1.53 -6.84
C LEU A 36 -5.32 1.87 -6.61
N PHE A 37 -4.45 1.39 -7.50
CA PHE A 37 -3.05 1.79 -7.49
C PHE A 37 -2.93 3.24 -7.93
N ALA A 38 -2.27 4.08 -7.15
CA ALA A 38 -2.13 5.51 -7.44
C ALA A 38 -0.66 5.91 -7.56
N GLN A 39 -0.35 6.72 -8.57
CA GLN A 39 0.94 7.38 -8.72
C GLN A 39 0.74 8.87 -8.88
N CYS A 40 1.57 9.66 -8.22
CA CYS A 40 1.60 11.09 -8.41
C CYS A 40 2.36 11.45 -9.70
N ILE A 41 1.66 12.11 -10.63
CA ILE A 41 2.23 12.62 -11.89
C ILE A 41 1.83 14.08 -12.05
N SER A 42 2.82 14.95 -12.19
CA SER A 42 2.66 16.41 -12.23
C SER A 42 1.86 16.98 -11.05
N GLY A 43 2.09 16.44 -9.84
CA GLY A 43 1.42 16.88 -8.61
C GLY A 43 -0.04 16.41 -8.44
N GLN A 44 -0.53 15.52 -9.31
CA GLN A 44 -1.88 14.96 -9.25
C GLN A 44 -1.86 13.43 -9.18
N TRP A 45 -2.81 12.86 -8.43
CA TRP A 45 -2.97 11.42 -8.36
C TRP A 45 -3.60 10.86 -9.64
N GLN A 46 -2.85 9.98 -10.30
CA GLN A 46 -3.33 9.14 -11.38
C GLN A 46 -3.59 7.73 -10.83
N THR A 47 -4.82 7.25 -10.96
CA THR A 47 -5.24 5.94 -10.46
C THR A 47 -5.34 4.94 -11.60
N ASN A 48 -4.93 3.70 -11.32
CA ASN A 48 -5.03 2.56 -12.21
C ASN A 48 -5.74 1.42 -11.47
N ALA A 49 -6.68 0.78 -12.15
CA ALA A 49 -7.37 -0.38 -11.60
C ALA A 49 -6.41 -1.57 -11.43
N CYS A 50 -6.52 -2.24 -10.30
CA CYS A 50 -5.90 -3.53 -10.09
C CYS A 50 -6.62 -4.62 -10.89
N SER A 51 -5.98 -5.76 -11.13
CA SER A 51 -6.61 -6.90 -11.79
C SER A 51 -7.80 -7.43 -10.97
N ALA A 52 -8.74 -8.10 -11.62
CA ALA A 52 -9.94 -8.62 -10.97
C ALA A 52 -9.59 -9.48 -9.74
N GLY A 53 -10.28 -9.21 -8.62
CA GLY A 53 -10.04 -9.91 -7.35
C GLY A 53 -8.87 -9.37 -6.52
N THR A 54 -8.18 -8.33 -6.98
CA THR A 54 -7.08 -7.68 -6.25
C THR A 54 -7.39 -6.21 -5.92
N SER A 55 -6.67 -5.66 -4.97
CA SER A 55 -6.73 -4.25 -4.56
C SER A 55 -5.33 -3.78 -4.16
N CYS A 56 -5.11 -2.48 -4.18
CA CYS A 56 -3.83 -1.89 -3.83
C CYS A 56 -3.61 -1.92 -2.32
N PHE A 57 -2.43 -2.40 -1.91
CA PHE A 57 -1.98 -2.43 -0.51
C PHE A 57 -0.50 -2.05 -0.40
N ALA A 58 -0.12 -1.44 0.73
CA ALA A 58 1.26 -1.47 1.19
C ALA A 58 1.56 -2.81 1.88
N LEU A 59 2.61 -3.49 1.44
CA LEU A 59 3.04 -4.79 1.91
C LEU A 59 4.50 -4.75 2.40
N PRO A 60 4.85 -5.52 3.44
CA PRO A 60 6.22 -5.56 3.94
C PRO A 60 7.17 -6.24 2.94
N LEU A 61 8.38 -5.70 2.82
CA LEU A 61 9.46 -6.43 2.13
C LEU A 61 9.99 -7.56 3.03
N VAL A 62 10.22 -8.73 2.43
CA VAL A 62 10.66 -9.94 3.15
C VAL A 62 12.17 -10.18 3.04
N ASN A 63 12.80 -9.65 2.01
CA ASN A 63 14.23 -9.79 1.71
C ASN A 63 15.04 -8.50 1.95
N GLY A 64 14.43 -7.48 2.55
CA GLY A 64 15.07 -6.18 2.78
C GLY A 64 14.26 -5.27 3.70
N ALA A 65 14.84 -4.13 4.07
CA ALA A 65 14.13 -3.11 4.84
C ALA A 65 13.17 -2.30 3.94
N GLY A 66 11.96 -2.03 4.42
CA GLY A 66 10.97 -1.21 3.71
C GLY A 66 9.67 -1.94 3.38
N THR A 67 8.88 -1.31 2.53
CA THR A 67 7.56 -1.75 2.09
C THR A 67 7.47 -1.59 0.57
N SER A 68 6.51 -2.28 -0.05
CA SER A 68 6.14 -2.11 -1.45
C SER A 68 4.65 -1.84 -1.53
N THR A 69 4.23 -0.96 -2.43
CA THR A 69 2.81 -0.70 -2.72
C THR A 69 2.45 -1.43 -4.00
N VAL A 70 1.50 -2.36 -3.95
CA VAL A 70 1.19 -3.25 -5.07
C VAL A 70 -0.26 -3.74 -5.01
N CYS A 71 -0.80 -4.15 -6.16
CA CYS A 71 -2.08 -4.86 -6.24
C CYS A 71 -1.91 -6.30 -5.76
N ASP A 72 -2.72 -6.72 -4.79
CA ASP A 72 -2.73 -8.08 -4.25
C ASP A 72 -4.15 -8.47 -3.81
N SER A 73 -4.37 -9.74 -3.46
CA SER A 73 -5.61 -10.14 -2.80
C SER A 73 -5.62 -9.70 -1.34
N GLN A 74 -6.79 -9.37 -0.79
CA GLN A 74 -6.94 -9.01 0.62
C GLN A 74 -6.40 -10.11 1.55
N THR A 75 -6.64 -11.37 1.19
CA THR A 75 -6.21 -12.54 1.98
C THR A 75 -4.69 -12.67 2.01
N ASP A 76 -4.02 -12.52 0.86
CA ASP A 76 -2.55 -12.57 0.80
C ASP A 76 -1.91 -11.37 1.49
N ALA A 77 -2.45 -10.16 1.27
CA ALA A 77 -1.99 -8.94 1.92
C ALA A 77 -1.99 -9.09 3.45
N LEU A 78 -3.10 -9.60 4.02
CA LEU A 78 -3.23 -9.88 5.45
C LEU A 78 -2.21 -10.92 5.91
N ALA A 79 -2.10 -12.05 5.20
CA ALA A 79 -1.17 -13.11 5.54
C ALA A 79 0.29 -12.62 5.57
N ARG A 80 0.69 -11.81 4.58
CA ARG A 80 2.04 -11.23 4.49
C ARG A 80 2.33 -10.23 5.60
N ILE A 81 1.36 -9.41 5.99
CA ILE A 81 1.52 -8.49 7.14
C ILE A 81 1.67 -9.32 8.42
N GLN A 82 0.79 -10.28 8.67
CA GLN A 82 0.84 -11.13 9.87
C GLN A 82 2.13 -11.95 9.97
N ALA A 83 2.67 -12.43 8.85
CA ALA A 83 3.94 -13.17 8.80
C ALA A 83 5.15 -12.35 9.31
N THR A 84 5.03 -11.03 9.46
CA THR A 84 6.06 -10.19 10.08
C THR A 84 6.07 -10.23 11.61
N GLY A 85 5.10 -10.90 12.23
CA GLY A 85 4.92 -10.97 13.68
C GLY A 85 4.18 -9.76 14.27
N VAL A 86 3.41 -9.04 13.45
CA VAL A 86 2.44 -8.03 13.89
C VAL A 86 1.02 -8.59 13.82
N SER A 87 0.11 -8.05 14.62
CA SER A 87 -1.32 -8.40 14.58
C SER A 87 -2.11 -7.38 13.74
N GLY A 88 -3.15 -7.87 13.07
CA GLY A 88 -4.02 -7.04 12.21
C GLY A 88 -3.42 -6.75 10.84
N GLY A 89 -4.24 -6.17 9.95
CA GLY A 89 -3.87 -5.68 8.62
C GLY A 89 -4.49 -4.32 8.43
#